data_AF-L8HM77-F1
#
_entry.id   AF-L8HM77-F1
#
_cell.length_a   1.000
_cell.length_b   1.000
_cell.length_c   1.000
_cell.angle_alpha   90.00
_cell.angle_beta   90.00
_cell.angle_gamma   90.00
#
_symmetry.space_group_name_H-M   'P 1'
#
loop_
_entity.id
_entity.type
_entity.pdbx_description
1 polymer ?
#
loop_
_entity_poly.entity_id
_entity_poly.type
_entity_poly.pdbx_seq_one_letter_code
_entity_poly.pdbx_strand_id
1 'polypeptide(L)'
;MLLLPLLLLGVILPGGDNEDVFQGPTSYHVMQISTFVNSTWAQNQGSGWLDDLQIHGWESDSGTAIFLKPWSKGNFSDDEVTELVDLFRAYFIGFTREVQDRVNEFQLECEYSPLIWKDSQ
;
A
#
# COMPACT_ATOMS: atom_id res chain seq x y z
N MET A 1 -44.06 -20.15 -2.12
CA MET A 1 -43.08 -19.27 -1.46
C MET A 1 -41.86 -19.08 -2.35
N LEU A 2 -42.02 -18.34 -3.46
CA LEU A 2 -40.99 -18.10 -4.48
C LEU A 2 -40.88 -16.62 -4.88
N LEU A 3 -41.56 -15.72 -4.14
CA LEU A 3 -41.58 -14.28 -4.40
C LEU A 3 -40.44 -13.53 -3.69
N LEU A 4 -39.90 -14.08 -2.61
CA LEU A 4 -38.79 -13.49 -1.85
C LEU A 4 -37.46 -13.40 -2.61
N PRO A 5 -37.04 -14.41 -3.42
CA PRO A 5 -35.79 -14.29 -4.17
C PRO A 5 -35.86 -13.31 -5.34
N LEU A 6 -37.06 -13.01 -5.88
CA LEU A 6 -37.21 -12.02 -6.95
C LEU A 6 -37.04 -10.57 -6.46
N LEU A 7 -37.42 -10.28 -5.22
CA LEU A 7 -37.26 -8.94 -4.62
C LEU A 7 -35.80 -8.58 -4.32
N LEU A 8 -34.93 -9.58 -4.11
CA LEU A 8 -33.49 -9.38 -3.91
C LEU A 8 -32.74 -9.03 -5.21
N LEU A 9 -33.23 -9.47 -6.37
CA LEU A 9 -32.63 -9.09 -7.66
C LEU A 9 -32.84 -7.61 -8.01
N GLY A 10 -33.95 -7.00 -7.57
CA GLY A 10 -34.24 -5.58 -7.81
C GLY A 10 -33.35 -4.61 -7.03
N VAL A 11 -32.67 -5.08 -5.98
CA VAL A 11 -31.67 -4.30 -5.22
C VAL A 11 -30.27 -4.41 -5.84
N ILE A 12 -30.01 -5.44 -6.64
CA ILE A 12 -28.70 -5.73 -7.25
C ILE A 12 -28.61 -5.23 -8.70
N LEU A 13 -29.75 -5.09 -9.39
CA LEU A 13 -29.78 -4.53 -10.74
C LEU A 13 -29.99 -3.01 -10.66
N PRO A 14 -28.98 -2.16 -10.89
CA PRO A 14 -29.24 -0.76 -11.16
C PRO A 14 -30.13 -0.69 -12.40
N GLY A 15 -31.36 -0.21 -12.21
CA GLY A 15 -32.26 0.12 -13.30
C GLY A 15 -31.59 1.13 -14.23
N GLY A 16 -31.69 0.87 -15.52
CA GLY A 16 -30.94 1.56 -16.56
C GLY A 16 -31.17 3.06 -16.62
N ASP A 17 -30.07 3.79 -16.70
CA ASP A 17 -29.66 4.49 -17.92
C ASP A 17 -28.17 4.14 -18.12
N ASN A 18 -27.88 3.32 -19.13
CA ASN A 18 -26.52 2.99 -19.56
C ASN A 18 -25.93 4.18 -20.32
N GLU A 19 -25.73 5.29 -19.63
CA GLU A 19 -24.57 6.10 -19.94
C GLU A 19 -23.41 5.24 -19.42
N ASP A 20 -22.48 4.84 -20.30
CA ASP A 20 -21.20 4.31 -19.87
C ASP A 20 -20.62 5.34 -18.89
N VAL A 21 -20.84 5.16 -17.59
CA VAL A 21 -20.11 5.85 -16.55
C VAL A 21 -18.73 5.21 -16.62
N PHE A 22 -17.99 5.64 -17.64
CA PHE A 22 -16.58 5.42 -17.77
C PHE A 22 -15.97 6.20 -16.62
N GLN A 23 -15.98 5.60 -15.42
CA GLN A 23 -15.00 5.91 -14.42
C GLN A 23 -13.67 5.84 -15.17
N GLY A 24 -12.93 6.95 -15.17
CA GLY A 24 -11.64 7.03 -15.87
C GLY A 24 -10.74 5.83 -15.51
N PRO A 25 -9.66 5.59 -16.26
CA PRO A 25 -8.82 4.44 -16.02
C PRO A 25 -8.43 4.36 -14.55
N THR A 26 -8.77 3.25 -13.89
CA THR A 26 -8.41 2.99 -12.50
C THR A 26 -6.90 3.07 -12.36
N SER A 27 -6.39 3.94 -11.49
CA SER A 27 -4.96 4.08 -11.27
C SER A 27 -4.53 3.30 -10.03
N TYR A 28 -3.39 2.63 -10.14
CA TYR A 28 -2.75 1.99 -9.01
C TYR A 28 -1.51 2.80 -8.59
N HIS A 29 -1.47 3.21 -7.34
CA HIS A 29 -0.37 3.99 -6.76
C HIS A 29 0.26 3.23 -5.60
N VAL A 30 1.59 3.23 -5.57
CA VAL A 30 2.37 2.71 -4.44
C VAL A 30 3.05 3.90 -3.76
N MET A 31 2.90 4.00 -2.45
CA MET A 31 3.53 5.04 -1.63
C MET A 31 4.48 4.39 -0.64
N GLN A 32 5.67 4.97 -0.50
CA GLN A 32 6.68 4.58 0.49
C GLN A 32 6.96 5.76 1.41
N ILE A 33 7.12 5.48 2.69
CA ILE A 33 7.61 6.43 3.69
C ILE A 33 8.83 5.80 4.37
N SER A 34 9.99 6.43 4.24
CA SER A 34 11.22 6.02 4.91
C SER A 34 11.56 6.99 6.02
N THR A 35 11.64 6.50 7.25
CA THR A 35 12.00 7.27 8.44
C THR A 35 13.38 6.85 8.90
N PHE A 36 14.35 7.76 8.91
CA PHE A 36 15.72 7.51 9.37
C PHE A 36 15.87 8.06 10.79
N VAL A 37 15.88 7.16 11.78
CA VAL A 37 15.97 7.57 13.20
C VAL A 37 17.39 7.96 13.56
N ASN A 38 18.38 7.31 12.95
CA ASN A 38 19.80 7.63 13.07
C ASN A 38 20.56 7.04 11.86
N SER A 39 21.89 7.11 11.90
CA SER A 39 22.76 6.64 10.80
C SER A 39 22.74 5.11 10.59
N THR A 40 22.20 4.32 11.51
CA THR A 40 22.17 2.85 11.43
C THR A 40 20.77 2.26 11.39
N TRP A 41 19.75 3.02 11.78
CA TRP A 41 18.36 2.56 11.87
C TRP A 41 17.40 3.39 11.03
N ALA A 42 16.64 2.68 10.19
CA ALA A 42 15.57 3.26 9.40
C ALA A 42 14.35 2.32 9.36
N GLN A 43 13.17 2.92 9.30
CA GLN A 43 11.90 2.22 9.13
C GLN A 43 11.31 2.57 7.77
N ASN A 44 10.96 1.55 6.98
CA ASN A 44 10.30 1.70 5.68
C ASN A 44 8.86 1.23 5.77
N GLN A 45 7.92 2.16 5.63
CA GLN A 45 6.49 1.89 5.50
C GLN A 45 6.08 1.97 4.04
N GLY A 46 5.05 1.21 3.68
CA GLY A 46 4.56 1.11 2.31
C GLY A 46 3.05 0.93 2.28
N SER A 47 2.42 1.47 1.24
CA SER A 47 1.00 1.28 0.96
C SER A 47 0.71 1.23 -0.52
N GLY A 48 -0.31 0.46 -0.90
CA GLY A 48 -0.81 0.37 -2.27
C GLY A 48 -2.27 0.78 -2.35
N TRP A 49 -2.59 1.68 -3.27
CA TRP A 49 -3.86 2.34 -3.42
C TRP A 49 -4.41 2.13 -4.82
N LEU A 50 -5.69 1.76 -4.89
CA LEU A 50 -6.48 1.74 -6.11
C LEU A 50 -7.38 2.96 -6.09
N ASP A 51 -7.05 3.97 -6.87
CA ASP A 51 -7.57 5.34 -6.71
C ASP A 51 -7.48 5.79 -5.24
N ASP A 52 -8.60 6.14 -4.60
CA ASP A 52 -8.67 6.57 -3.20
C ASP A 52 -8.76 5.41 -2.19
N LEU A 53 -8.77 4.16 -2.66
CA LEU A 53 -8.95 2.98 -1.81
C LEU A 53 -7.62 2.28 -1.53
N GLN A 54 -7.18 2.30 -0.27
CA GLN A 54 -6.04 1.48 0.14
C GLN A 54 -6.38 -0.01 0.09
N ILE A 55 -5.57 -0.78 -0.65
CA ILE A 55 -5.74 -2.23 -0.82
C ILE A 55 -4.51 -3.02 -0.33
N HIS A 56 -3.35 -2.38 -0.20
CA HIS A 56 -2.13 -2.99 0.33
C HIS A 56 -1.50 -2.15 1.44
N GLY A 57 -0.88 -2.83 2.40
CA GLY A 57 0.05 -2.27 3.38
C GLY A 57 1.38 -3.02 3.37
N TRP A 58 2.36 -2.48 4.08
CA TRP A 58 3.65 -3.13 4.31
C TRP A 58 3.97 -3.13 5.80
N GLU A 59 4.15 -4.31 6.37
CA GLU A 59 4.61 -4.46 7.74
C GLU A 59 6.14 -4.40 7.77
N SER A 60 6.68 -3.32 8.33
CA SER A 60 8.12 -3.05 8.33
C SER A 60 8.91 -4.10 9.11
N ASP A 61 8.39 -4.55 10.25
CA ASP A 61 9.12 -5.39 11.19
C ASP A 61 9.28 -6.83 10.68
N SER A 62 8.23 -7.39 10.09
CA SER A 62 8.27 -8.71 9.45
C SER A 62 8.70 -8.65 7.98
N GLY A 63 8.75 -7.45 7.40
CA GLY A 63 9.00 -7.24 5.98
C GLY A 63 7.97 -7.94 5.10
N THR A 64 6.68 -7.90 5.45
CA THR A 64 5.63 -8.64 4.71
C THR A 64 4.60 -7.68 4.13
N ALA A 65 4.11 -7.99 2.93
CA ALA A 65 2.95 -7.31 2.38
C ALA A 65 1.67 -7.69 3.15
N ILE A 66 0.82 -6.71 3.42
CA ILE A 66 -0.50 -6.88 4.03
C ILE A 66 -1.56 -6.67 2.93
N PHE A 67 -2.39 -7.68 2.71
CA PHE A 67 -3.53 -7.59 1.79
C PHE A 67 -4.79 -7.17 2.57
N LEU A 68 -5.23 -5.93 2.37
CA LEU A 68 -6.30 -5.32 3.19
C LEU A 68 -7.72 -5.71 2.75
N LYS A 69 -7.89 -6.18 1.51
CA LYS A 69 -9.15 -6.65 0.95
C LYS A 69 -9.01 -8.11 0.49
N PRO A 70 -10.10 -8.91 0.52
CA PRO A 70 -10.06 -10.29 0.05
C PRO A 70 -9.60 -10.45 -1.41
N TRP A 71 -9.76 -9.40 -2.22
CA TRP A 71 -9.40 -9.35 -3.64
C TRP A 71 -8.10 -8.57 -3.91
N SER A 72 -7.41 -8.05 -2.89
CA SER A 72 -6.19 -7.24 -3.07
C SER A 72 -5.08 -7.98 -3.82
N LYS A 73 -4.96 -9.31 -3.61
CA LYS A 73 -4.02 -10.17 -4.33
C LYS A 73 -4.27 -10.19 -5.84
N GLY A 74 -5.47 -9.82 -6.29
CA GLY A 74 -5.83 -9.84 -7.71
C GLY A 74 -5.67 -11.24 -8.30
N ASN A 75 -5.02 -11.30 -9.47
CA ASN A 75 -4.80 -12.54 -10.21
C ASN A 75 -3.37 -13.10 -10.04
N PHE A 76 -2.58 -12.57 -9.11
CA PHE A 76 -1.25 -13.10 -8.84
C PHE A 76 -1.37 -14.49 -8.20
N SER A 77 -0.45 -15.40 -8.54
CA SER A 77 -0.22 -16.64 -7.82
C SER A 77 0.48 -16.38 -6.47
N ASP A 78 0.53 -17.38 -5.58
CA ASP A 78 1.26 -17.24 -4.32
C ASP A 78 2.78 -17.10 -4.54
N ASP A 79 3.32 -17.74 -5.58
CA ASP A 79 4.74 -17.65 -5.93
C ASP A 79 5.08 -16.25 -6.46
N GLU A 80 4.26 -15.68 -7.36
CA GLU A 80 4.45 -14.31 -7.85
C GLU A 80 4.35 -13.27 -6.73
N VAL A 81 3.43 -13.47 -5.77
CA VAL A 81 3.35 -12.63 -4.57
C VAL A 81 4.63 -12.73 -3.74
N THR A 82 5.16 -13.95 -3.56
CA THR A 82 6.39 -14.17 -2.80
C THR A 82 7.57 -13.48 -3.47
N GLU A 83 7.73 -13.63 -4.78
CA GLU A 83 8.78 -12.94 -5.54
C GLU A 83 8.68 -11.42 -5.43
N LEU A 84 7.47 -10.87 -5.49
CA LEU A 84 7.25 -9.44 -5.35
C LEU A 84 7.60 -8.94 -3.93
N VAL A 85 7.23 -9.69 -2.90
CA VAL A 85 7.61 -9.37 -1.51
C VAL A 85 9.13 -9.38 -1.33
N ASP A 86 9.82 -10.36 -1.87
CA ASP A 86 11.28 -10.44 -1.79
C ASP A 86 11.96 -9.31 -2.57
N LEU A 87 11.40 -8.91 -3.73
CA LEU A 87 11.85 -7.74 -4.47
C LEU A 87 11.73 -6.47 -3.62
N PHE A 88 10.58 -6.23 -2.98
CA PHE A 88 10.39 -5.06 -2.12
C PHE A 88 11.33 -5.07 -0.91
N ARG A 89 11.57 -6.22 -0.28
CA ARG A 89 12.57 -6.36 0.80
C ARG A 89 13.95 -5.95 0.34
N ALA A 90 14.41 -6.51 -0.78
CA ALA A 90 15.73 -6.21 -1.33
C ALA A 90 15.84 -4.72 -1.68
N TYR A 91 14.79 -4.15 -2.27
CA TYR A 91 14.71 -2.73 -2.59
C TYR A 91 14.79 -1.85 -1.33
N PHE A 92 13.99 -2.10 -0.28
CA PHE A 92 14.02 -1.28 0.93
C PHE A 92 15.36 -1.35 1.65
N ILE A 93 15.99 -2.52 1.70
CA ILE A 93 17.34 -2.67 2.27
C ILE A 93 18.36 -1.87 1.45
N GLY A 94 18.33 -2.00 0.13
CA GLY A 94 19.23 -1.27 -0.77
C GLY A 94 19.05 0.23 -0.69
N PHE A 95 17.81 0.71 -0.83
CA PHE A 95 17.45 2.13 -0.72
C PHE A 95 17.91 2.74 0.61
N THR A 96 17.68 2.05 1.72
CA THR A 96 18.10 2.51 3.05
C THR A 96 19.61 2.71 3.13
N ARG A 97 20.39 1.74 2.63
CA ARG A 97 21.86 1.82 2.61
C ARG A 97 22.35 2.98 1.74
N GLU A 98 21.81 3.12 0.53
CA GLU A 98 22.17 4.22 -0.37
C GLU A 98 21.89 5.60 0.23
N VAL A 99 20.77 5.76 0.94
CA VAL A 99 20.47 7.03 1.63
C VAL A 99 21.44 7.24 2.80
N GLN A 100 21.71 6.21 3.61
CA GLN A 100 22.65 6.30 4.73
C GLN A 100 24.07 6.65 4.26
N ASP A 101 24.54 6.04 3.17
CA ASP A 101 25.86 6.33 2.60
C ASP A 101 25.95 7.77 2.13
N ARG A 102 24.90 8.30 1.47
CA ARG A 102 24.83 9.71 1.06
C ARG A 102 24.76 10.66 2.25
N VAL A 103 23.95 10.36 3.26
CA VAL A 103 23.87 11.14 4.50
C VAL A 103 25.25 11.24 5.15
N ASN A 104 25.98 10.12 5.22
CA ASN A 104 27.34 10.09 5.75
C ASN A 104 28.33 10.85 4.87
N GLU A 105 28.28 10.69 3.54
CA GLU A 105 29.14 11.40 2.59
C GLU A 105 29.00 12.92 2.73
N PHE A 106 27.78 13.41 2.81
CA PHE A 106 27.47 14.83 2.90
C PHE A 106 27.38 15.37 4.34
N GLN A 107 27.62 14.53 5.35
CA GLN A 107 27.53 14.88 6.77
C GLN A 107 26.18 15.53 7.14
N LEU A 108 25.08 15.00 6.57
CA LEU A 108 23.73 15.46 6.87
C LEU A 108 23.29 14.94 8.24
N GLU A 109 22.63 15.77 9.03
CA GLU A 109 22.03 15.34 10.30
C GLU A 109 20.67 14.69 10.03
N CYS A 110 20.50 13.44 10.46
CA CYS A 110 19.19 12.78 10.50
C CYS A 110 18.53 13.12 11.84
N GLU A 111 17.64 14.12 11.86
CA GLU A 111 16.89 14.49 13.05
C GLU A 111 15.47 13.90 12.98
N TYR A 112 15.21 12.82 13.73
CA TYR A 112 13.85 12.31 13.94
C TYR A 112 13.20 13.10 15.08
N SER A 113 12.13 13.86 14.79
CA SER A 113 11.33 14.54 15.81
C SER A 113 10.00 13.82 16.06
N PRO A 114 9.84 13.07 17.17
CA PRO A 114 8.59 12.38 17.50
C PRO A 114 7.46 13.32 17.95
N LEU A 115 7.69 14.62 18.05
CA LEU A 115 6.74 15.57 18.63
C LEU A 115 5.65 16.05 17.65
N ILE A 116 5.78 15.82 16.34
CA ILE A 116 4.81 16.34 15.35
C ILE A 116 3.56 15.45 15.21
N TRP A 117 3.61 14.18 15.63
CA TRP A 117 2.50 13.22 15.44
C TRP A 117 1.55 13.08 16.63
N LYS A 118 1.84 13.71 17.76
CA LYS A 118 1.02 13.56 18.97
C LYS A 118 -0.20 14.49 19.00
N ASP A 119 -0.25 15.46 18.10
CA ASP A 119 -1.28 16.50 18.05
C ASP A 119 -2.34 16.28 16.95
N SER A 120 -2.34 15.11 16.30
CA SER A 120 -3.24 14.79 15.17
C SER A 120 -4.14 13.56 15.39
N GLN A 121 -4.47 13.24 16.65
CA GLN A 121 -5.53 12.30 17.04
C GLN A 121 -6.63 13.02 17.83
#